data_AF-A0A6L3F8N6-F1
#
_entry.id   AF-A0A6L3F8N6-F1
#
_cell.length_a   1.000
_cell.length_b   1.000
_cell.length_c   1.000
_cell.angle_alpha   90.00
_cell.angle_beta   90.00
_cell.angle_gamma   90.00
#
_symmetry.space_group_name_H-M   'P 1'
#
loop_
_entity.id
_entity.type
_entity.pdbx_description
1 polymer ?
#
loop_
_entity_poly.entity_id
_entity_poly.type
_entity_poly.pdbx_seq_one_letter_code
_entity_poly.pdbx_strand_id
1 'polypeptide(L)'
;MEEYKQIFLTSDSSAAEKISQAFDYVTSKIIVYSEQEIELLKAMNDREMLIKEQIKLSTVKHCRSIFSDAYQQATGRKAWDE
;
A
#
# COMPACT_ATOMS: atom_id res chain seq x y z
N MET A 1 -9.26 -4.24 -10.77
CA MET A 1 -8.78 -3.14 -11.64
C MET A 1 -9.82 -2.08 -11.89
N GLU A 2 -11.11 -2.41 -11.89
CA GLU A 2 -12.19 -1.42 -12.04
C GLU A 2 -12.21 -0.40 -10.90
N GLU A 3 -12.15 -0.86 -9.64
CA GLU A 3 -12.04 0.00 -8.44
C GLU A 3 -10.89 1.02 -8.53
N TYR A 4 -9.72 0.60 -9.03
CA TYR A 4 -8.58 1.50 -9.24
C TYR A 4 -8.89 2.61 -10.25
N LYS A 5 -9.59 2.29 -11.35
CA LYS A 5 -9.95 3.28 -12.36
C LYS A 5 -11.00 4.26 -11.84
N GLN A 6 -11.94 3.78 -11.02
CA GLN A 6 -13.00 4.60 -10.45
C GLN A 6 -12.46 5.75 -9.58
N ILE A 7 -11.32 5.56 -8.90
CA ILE A 7 -10.64 6.61 -8.13
C ILE A 7 -10.40 7.87 -8.97
N PHE A 8 -10.04 7.71 -10.24
CA PHE A 8 -9.71 8.84 -11.11
C PHE A 8 -10.94 9.52 -11.73
N LEU A 9 -12.09 8.82 -11.76
CA LEU A 9 -13.34 9.29 -12.34
C LEU A 9 -14.16 10.16 -11.36
N THR A 10 -13.86 10.12 -10.06
CA THR A 10 -14.51 10.97 -9.05
C THR A 10 -14.23 12.45 -9.33
N SER A 11 -15.25 13.24 -9.65
CA SER A 11 -15.12 14.65 -10.07
C SER A 11 -14.63 15.58 -8.96
N ASP A 12 -14.94 15.25 -7.70
CA ASP A 12 -14.85 16.21 -6.59
C ASP A 12 -13.53 16.10 -5.82
N SER A 13 -12.71 15.08 -6.09
CA SER A 13 -11.40 14.90 -5.46
C SER A 13 -10.32 15.69 -6.19
N SER A 14 -9.44 16.34 -5.43
CA SER A 14 -8.19 16.90 -5.94
C SER A 14 -7.28 15.82 -6.53
N ALA A 15 -6.35 16.24 -7.40
CA ALA A 15 -5.37 15.32 -7.98
C ALA A 15 -4.53 14.60 -6.90
N ALA A 16 -4.17 15.31 -5.82
CA ALA A 16 -3.45 14.74 -4.70
C ALA A 16 -4.27 13.62 -4.01
N GLU A 17 -5.54 13.85 -3.71
CA GLU A 17 -6.43 12.83 -3.10
C GLU A 17 -6.61 11.61 -4.00
N LYS A 18 -6.71 11.79 -5.32
CA LYS A 18 -6.78 10.67 -6.26
C LYS A 18 -5.51 9.83 -6.23
N ILE A 19 -4.34 10.47 -6.16
CA ILE A 19 -3.05 9.78 -6.07
C ILE A 19 -2.93 9.04 -4.73
N SER A 20 -3.29 9.66 -3.60
CA SER A 20 -3.22 8.98 -2.30
C SER A 20 -4.14 7.77 -2.24
N GLN A 21 -5.39 7.90 -2.73
CA GLN A 21 -6.35 6.80 -2.82
C GLN A 21 -5.84 5.67 -3.73
N ALA A 22 -5.29 6.00 -4.89
CA ALA A 22 -4.74 5.00 -5.81
C ALA A 22 -3.55 4.26 -5.20
N PHE A 23 -2.65 4.99 -4.54
CA PHE A 23 -1.49 4.42 -3.86
C PHE A 23 -1.90 3.52 -2.70
N ASP A 24 -2.85 3.96 -1.88
CA ASP A 24 -3.39 3.19 -0.76
C ASP A 24 -4.08 1.91 -1.25
N TYR A 25 -4.93 2.01 -2.27
CA TYR A 25 -5.61 0.87 -2.88
C TYR A 25 -4.63 -0.21 -3.36
N VAL A 26 -3.54 0.18 -4.03
CA VAL A 26 -2.54 -0.79 -4.53
C VAL A 26 -1.76 -1.40 -3.38
N THR A 27 -1.25 -0.56 -2.48
CA THR A 27 -0.34 -1.01 -1.42
C THR A 27 -1.04 -1.79 -0.32
N SER A 28 -2.29 -1.47 0.01
CA SER A 28 -3.11 -2.25 0.94
C SER A 28 -3.33 -3.69 0.44
N LYS A 29 -3.64 -3.86 -0.85
CA LYS A 29 -3.78 -5.20 -1.46
C LYS A 29 -2.46 -5.98 -1.45
N ILE A 30 -1.34 -5.31 -1.71
CA ILE A 30 -0.01 -5.94 -1.59
C ILE A 30 0.26 -6.38 -0.16
N ILE A 31 -0.02 -5.53 0.83
CA ILE A 31 0.19 -5.85 2.26
C ILE A 31 -0.62 -7.09 2.67
N VAL A 32 -1.93 -7.11 2.36
CA VAL A 32 -2.80 -8.25 2.69
C VAL A 32 -2.30 -9.53 2.04
N TYR A 33 -1.93 -9.47 0.76
CA TYR A 33 -1.39 -10.63 0.06
C TYR A 33 -0.07 -11.11 0.70
N SER A 34 0.87 -10.20 0.96
CA SER A 34 2.16 -10.52 1.57
C SER A 34 2.02 -11.11 2.97
N GLU A 35 1.05 -10.65 3.77
CA GLU A 35 0.77 -11.21 5.10
C GLU A 35 0.24 -12.65 5.01
N GLN A 36 -0.66 -12.93 4.06
CA GLN A 36 -1.13 -14.29 3.79
C GLN A 36 -0.02 -15.21 3.28
N GLU A 37 0.81 -14.72 2.36
CA GLU A 37 1.94 -15.46 1.79
C GLU A 37 2.99 -15.79 2.87
N ILE A 38 3.28 -14.86 3.78
CA ILE A 38 4.17 -15.11 4.92
C ILE A 38 3.68 -16.27 5.79
N GLU A 39 2.38 -16.33 6.09
CA GLU A 39 1.81 -17.44 6.88
C GLU A 39 1.88 -18.77 6.14
N LEU A 40 1.64 -18.78 4.83
CA LEU A 40 1.81 -19.97 3.99
C LEU A 40 3.26 -20.46 3.98
N LEU A 41 4.23 -19.57 3.77
CA LEU A 41 5.65 -19.91 3.71
C LEU A 41 6.19 -20.42 5.04
N LYS A 42 5.68 -19.89 6.17
CA LYS A 42 5.95 -20.45 7.51
C LYS A 42 5.43 -21.89 7.61
N ALA A 43 4.19 -22.15 7.17
CA ALA A 43 3.59 -23.49 7.22
C ALA A 43 4.35 -24.50 6.34
N MET A 44 4.91 -24.04 5.22
CA MET A 44 5.72 -24.85 4.30
C MET A 44 7.19 -25.02 4.75
N ASN A 45 7.61 -24.33 5.81
CA ASN A 45 9.01 -24.25 6.26
C ASN A 45 9.98 -23.76 5.16
N ASP A 46 9.50 -22.94 4.23
CA ASP A 46 10.30 -22.34 3.16
C ASP A 46 10.93 -21.03 3.65
N ARG A 47 12.07 -21.16 4.31
CA ARG A 47 12.77 -20.05 4.95
C ARG A 47 13.29 -19.01 3.95
N GLU A 48 13.71 -19.43 2.76
CA GLU A 48 14.28 -18.51 1.77
C GLU A 48 13.20 -17.57 1.23
N MET A 49 12.08 -18.14 0.80
CA MET A 49 10.96 -17.35 0.29
C MET A 49 10.32 -16.51 1.39
N LEU A 50 10.25 -17.03 2.62
CA LEU A 50 9.75 -16.27 3.77
C LEU A 50 10.51 -14.95 3.97
N ILE A 51 11.83 -14.99 3.92
CA ILE A 51 12.67 -13.78 4.08
C ILE A 51 12.41 -12.78 2.94
N LYS A 52 12.31 -13.27 1.69
CA LYS A 52 12.04 -12.41 0.53
C LYS A 52 10.69 -11.69 0.67
N GLU A 53 9.65 -12.41 1.08
CA GLU A 53 8.32 -11.81 1.23
C GLU A 53 8.26 -10.83 2.40
N GLN A 54 8.97 -11.10 3.51
CA GLN A 54 9.10 -10.15 4.62
C GLN A 54 9.82 -8.86 4.21
N ILE A 55 10.89 -8.96 3.41
CA ILE A 55 11.59 -7.78 2.87
C ILE A 55 10.66 -6.97 1.98
N LYS A 56 9.91 -7.63 1.09
CA LYS A 56 8.92 -6.97 0.23
C LYS A 56 7.86 -6.25 1.05
N LEU A 57 7.27 -6.90 2.06
CA LEU A 57 6.27 -6.30 2.95
C LEU A 57 6.83 -5.07 3.68
N SER A 58 8.02 -5.20 4.26
CA SER A 58 8.70 -4.09 4.95
C SER A 58 8.98 -2.92 4.01
N THR A 59 9.37 -3.20 2.78
CA THR A 59 9.65 -2.18 1.76
C THR A 59 8.38 -1.41 1.40
N VAL A 60 7.26 -2.11 1.18
CA VAL A 60 5.97 -1.48 0.88
C VAL A 60 5.48 -0.62 2.05
N LYS A 61 5.58 -1.11 3.29
CA LYS A 61 5.25 -0.33 4.49
C LYS A 61 6.13 0.92 4.63
N HIS A 62 7.41 0.82 4.32
CA HIS A 62 8.31 1.98 4.31
C HIS A 62 7.94 3.01 3.24
N CYS A 63 7.65 2.57 2.00
CA CYS A 63 7.19 3.47 0.93
C CYS A 63 5.89 4.19 1.30
N ARG A 64 4.95 3.50 1.97
CA ARG A 64 3.72 4.12 2.49
C ARG A 64 4.03 5.23 3.49
N SER A 65 4.93 5.00 4.45
CA SER A 65 5.35 6.03 5.40
C SER A 65 5.93 7.26 4.69
N ILE A 66 6.86 7.07 3.75
CA ILE A 66 7.44 8.19 2.96
C ILE A 66 6.35 8.96 2.22
N PHE A 67 5.42 8.26 1.57
CA PHE A 67 4.35 8.90 0.83
C PHE A 67 3.41 9.68 1.75
N SER A 68 3.05 9.10 2.91
CA SER A 68 2.19 9.76 3.90
C SER A 68 2.80 11.07 4.39
N ASP A 69 4.10 11.06 4.70
CA ASP A 69 4.83 12.25 5.12
C ASP A 69 4.83 13.32 4.03
N ALA A 70 5.18 12.94 2.79
CA ALA A 70 5.21 13.86 1.65
C ALA A 70 3.82 14.45 1.36
N TYR A 71 2.77 13.63 1.43
CA TYR A 71 1.39 14.05 1.24
C TYR A 71 0.95 15.05 2.32
N GLN A 72 1.30 14.79 3.58
CA GLN A 72 0.98 15.70 4.69
C GLN A 72 1.70 17.05 4.54
N GLN A 73 2.98 17.03 4.16
CA GLN A 73 3.72 18.27 3.91
C GLN A 73 3.13 19.08 2.75
N ALA A 74 2.66 18.41 1.69
CA ALA A 74 2.11 19.08 0.51
C ALA A 74 0.67 19.59 0.69
N THR A 75 -0.16 18.88 1.47
CA THR A 75 -1.62 19.12 1.53
C THR A 75 -2.13 19.58 2.89
N GLY A 76 -1.31 19.45 3.94
CA GLY A 76 -1.72 19.66 5.34
C GLY A 76 -2.64 18.57 5.91
N ARG A 77 -2.93 17.51 5.14
CA ARG A 77 -3.85 16.43 5.52
C ARG A 77 -3.14 15.07 5.53
N LYS A 78 -3.67 14.09 6.25
CA LYS A 78 -3.16 12.71 6.19
C LYS A 78 -3.54 12.03 4.88
N ALA A 79 -2.68 11.14 4.37
CA ALA A 79 -2.93 10.41 3.13
C ALA A 79 -4.01 9.32 3.29
N TRP A 80 -4.09 8.72 4.47
CA TRP A 80 -5.08 7.73 4.90
C TRP A 80 -5.18 7.74 6.43
N ASP A 81 -6.26 7.18 6.96
CA ASP A 81 -6.41 6.89 8.39
C ASP A 81 -5.75 5.53 8.66
N GLU A 82 -4.64 5.52 9.40
CA GLU A 82 -4.04 4.28 9.93
C GLU A 82 -4.77 3.79 11.18
#